data_AF-A0A3N6N189-F1
#
_entry.id   AF-A0A3N6N189-F1
#
_cell.length_a   1.000
_cell.length_b   1.000
_cell.length_c   1.000
_cell.angle_alpha   90.00
_cell.angle_beta   90.00
_cell.angle_gamma   90.00
#
_symmetry.space_group_name_H-M   'P 1'
#
loop_
_entity.id
_entity.type
_entity.pdbx_description
1 polymer ?
#
loop_
_entity_poly.entity_id
_entity_poly.type
_entity_poly.pdbx_seq_one_letter_code
_entity_poly.pdbx_strand_id
1 'polypeptide(L)'
;MKRTYILLLLIGLAAGHASATEALFENHTEDSTNGWAHVTPAFAKALMKHEAQQQDLSGYAESGDIPKDPGTRLVQKAVPIGLHGKKVLYVRPTLEPYFAPFYGAHQFQHWLVSNGRIFYEGSSDVFRVLPSDHDGMRDIEETACTAVKCYSTQFKFDSKSGCYKAASCHATSVSNDKETEPCDLVGK
;
A
#
# COMPACT_ATOMS: atom_id res chain seq x y z
N MET A 1 -28.65 43.06 -52.44
CA MET A 1 -28.17 41.67 -52.45
C MET A 1 -27.73 41.32 -51.03
N LYS A 2 -28.41 40.36 -50.39
CA LYS A 2 -28.14 39.91 -49.00
C LYS A 2 -26.99 38.89 -49.03
N ARG A 3 -25.95 39.07 -48.21
CA ARG A 3 -24.93 38.05 -47.95
C ARG A 3 -24.96 37.67 -46.49
N THR A 4 -25.50 36.48 -46.26
CA THR A 4 -25.51 35.72 -45.01
C THR A 4 -24.10 35.21 -44.73
N TYR A 5 -23.55 35.45 -43.54
CA TYR A 5 -22.34 34.78 -43.08
C TYR A 5 -22.73 33.76 -42.01
N ILE A 6 -22.47 32.49 -42.31
CA ILE A 6 -22.70 31.33 -41.44
C ILE A 6 -21.54 31.27 -40.44
N LEU A 7 -21.87 31.38 -39.15
CA LEU A 7 -20.94 31.19 -38.03
C LEU A 7 -20.77 29.68 -37.80
N LEU A 8 -19.60 29.12 -38.11
CA LEU A 8 -19.26 27.73 -37.78
C LEU A 8 -18.66 27.69 -36.36
N LEU A 9 -19.44 27.17 -35.41
CA LEU A 9 -18.97 26.80 -34.07
C LEU A 9 -18.26 25.44 -34.17
N LEU A 10 -16.92 25.43 -34.05
CA LEU A 10 -16.16 24.20 -33.83
C LEU A 10 -16.19 23.88 -32.33
N ILE A 11 -17.09 22.98 -31.95
CA ILE A 11 -17.06 22.33 -30.62
C ILE A 11 -15.96 21.26 -30.69
N GLY A 12 -14.77 21.62 -30.23
CA GLY A 12 -13.70 20.64 -30.02
C GLY A 12 -14.05 19.76 -28.82
N LEU A 13 -14.49 18.52 -29.09
CA LEU A 13 -14.51 17.45 -28.11
C LEU A 13 -13.06 17.06 -27.80
N ALA A 14 -12.47 17.70 -26.80
CA ALA A 14 -11.25 17.18 -26.17
C ALA A 14 -11.64 15.91 -25.40
N ALA A 15 -11.42 14.75 -26.02
CA ALA A 15 -11.41 13.48 -25.32
C ALA A 15 -10.21 13.50 -24.35
N GLY A 16 -10.47 13.95 -23.12
CA GLY A 16 -9.52 13.87 -22.03
C GLY A 16 -9.19 12.41 -21.78
N HIS A 17 -8.02 11.98 -22.23
CA HIS A 17 -7.41 10.76 -21.71
C HIS A 17 -7.11 11.07 -20.24
N ALA A 18 -7.91 10.52 -19.34
CA ALA A 18 -7.59 10.49 -17.92
C ALA A 18 -6.33 9.63 -17.78
N SER A 19 -5.15 10.26 -17.86
CA SER A 19 -3.91 9.63 -17.43
C SER A 19 -4.10 9.21 -15.99
N ALA A 20 -4.01 7.91 -15.72
CA ALA A 20 -3.95 7.39 -14.36
C ALA A 20 -2.81 8.13 -13.64
N THR A 21 -3.15 8.89 -12.61
CA THR A 21 -2.17 9.70 -11.89
C THR A 21 -1.17 8.77 -11.22
N GLU A 22 0.11 8.94 -11.53
CA GLU A 22 1.21 8.13 -11.00
C GLU A 22 1.22 8.17 -9.46
N ALA A 23 1.44 7.01 -8.83
CA ALA A 23 1.52 6.92 -7.37
C ALA A 23 2.75 7.68 -6.85
N LEU A 24 2.60 8.34 -5.69
CA LEU A 24 3.72 9.04 -5.03
C LEU A 24 4.71 8.07 -4.38
N PHE A 25 4.24 6.88 -4.08
CA PHE A 25 5.01 5.75 -3.57
C PHE A 25 4.26 4.48 -3.94
N GLU A 26 5.00 3.46 -4.34
CA GLU A 26 4.47 2.14 -4.68
C GLU A 26 5.44 1.10 -4.15
N ASN A 27 4.90 0.00 -3.62
CA ASN A 27 5.72 -1.11 -3.17
C ASN A 27 5.00 -2.46 -3.33
N HIS A 28 5.70 -3.40 -3.96
CA HIS A 28 5.23 -4.75 -4.27
C HIS A 28 5.82 -5.78 -3.30
N THR A 29 5.19 -6.96 -3.20
CA THR A 29 5.69 -8.08 -2.37
C THR A 29 7.16 -8.38 -2.61
N GLU A 30 7.57 -8.45 -3.88
CA GLU A 30 8.91 -8.84 -4.32
C GLU A 30 9.91 -7.68 -4.41
N ASP A 31 9.51 -6.46 -4.05
CA ASP A 31 10.42 -5.32 -4.08
C ASP A 31 11.52 -5.46 -3.02
N SER A 32 12.76 -5.26 -3.45
CA SER A 32 13.91 -5.27 -2.54
C SER A 32 13.78 -4.19 -1.46
N THR A 33 14.05 -4.61 -0.23
CA THR A 33 14.11 -3.73 0.94
C THR A 33 15.55 -3.27 1.27
N ASN A 34 16.50 -3.50 0.37
CA ASN A 34 17.90 -3.18 0.60
C ASN A 34 18.10 -1.67 0.78
N GLY A 35 18.85 -1.29 1.82
CA GLY A 35 19.10 0.11 2.19
C GLY A 35 17.96 0.78 2.99
N TRP A 36 16.87 0.07 3.29
CA TRP A 36 15.86 0.58 4.21
C TRP A 36 16.38 0.49 5.65
N ALA A 37 15.93 1.40 6.51
CA ALA A 37 16.33 1.37 7.91
C ALA A 37 15.61 0.24 8.63
N HIS A 38 16.32 -0.54 9.45
CA HIS A 38 15.66 -1.47 10.37
C HIS A 38 14.86 -0.71 11.43
N VAL A 39 13.80 -1.35 11.92
CA VAL A 39 13.10 -0.88 13.11
C VAL A 39 13.88 -1.27 14.38
N THR A 40 13.57 -0.65 15.51
CA THR A 40 14.16 -1.10 16.78
C THR A 40 13.54 -2.45 17.20
N PRO A 41 14.26 -3.31 17.94
CA PRO A 41 13.73 -4.59 18.39
C PRO A 41 12.45 -4.46 19.24
N ALA A 42 12.39 -3.43 20.09
CA ALA A 42 11.20 -3.14 20.89
C ALA A 42 9.99 -2.78 20.01
N PHE A 43 10.22 -2.03 18.93
CA PHE A 43 9.15 -1.66 18.01
C PHE A 43 8.72 -2.84 17.14
N ALA A 44 9.66 -3.67 16.66
CA ALA A 44 9.35 -4.91 15.96
C ALA A 44 8.43 -5.82 16.81
N LYS A 45 8.76 -5.99 18.09
CA LYS A 45 7.96 -6.78 19.02
C LYS A 45 6.55 -6.24 19.21
N ALA A 46 6.36 -4.92 19.17
CA ALA A 46 5.03 -4.30 19.27
C ALA A 46 4.17 -4.52 18.01
N LEU A 47 4.80 -4.72 16.85
CA LEU A 47 4.13 -5.00 15.56
C LEU A 47 3.82 -6.49 15.38
N MET A 48 4.70 -7.37 15.87
CA MET A 48 4.54 -8.82 15.78
C MET A 48 3.44 -9.29 16.74
N LYS A 49 2.23 -9.52 16.25
CA LYS A 49 1.08 -9.93 17.07
C LYS A 49 0.95 -11.45 17.21
N HIS A 50 1.37 -12.19 16.19
CA HIS A 50 1.21 -13.64 16.17
C HIS A 50 2.46 -14.33 16.73
N GLU A 51 2.24 -15.43 17.45
CA GLU A 51 3.32 -16.23 18.03
C GLU A 51 4.33 -16.67 16.96
N ALA A 52 3.86 -17.09 15.77
CA ALA A 52 4.73 -17.45 14.64
C ALA A 52 5.66 -16.30 14.17
N GLN A 53 5.26 -15.04 14.34
CA GLN A 53 6.08 -13.88 14.00
C GLN A 53 7.10 -13.57 15.11
N GLN A 54 6.73 -13.88 16.35
CA GLN A 54 7.58 -13.72 17.53
C GLN A 54 8.52 -14.91 17.76
N GLN A 55 8.27 -16.05 17.10
CA GLN A 55 9.05 -17.27 17.27
C GLN A 55 10.55 -16.97 17.12
N ASP A 56 11.30 -17.46 18.09
CA ASP A 56 12.75 -17.47 18.03
C ASP A 56 13.16 -18.55 17.02
N LEU A 57 13.61 -18.11 15.85
CA LEU A 57 14.15 -18.99 14.81
C LEU A 57 15.66 -19.17 14.94
N SER A 58 16.25 -18.90 16.11
CA SER A 58 17.68 -19.11 16.36
C SER A 58 18.15 -20.53 16.03
N GLY A 59 17.26 -21.54 16.04
CA GLY A 59 17.53 -22.91 15.56
C GLY A 59 17.51 -23.10 14.03
N TYR A 60 16.77 -22.28 13.27
CA TYR A 60 16.89 -22.23 11.80
C TYR A 60 18.11 -21.40 11.35
N ALA A 61 18.64 -20.54 12.23
CA ALA A 61 19.87 -19.81 12.00
C ALA A 61 21.14 -20.70 11.98
N GLU A 62 21.03 -22.00 12.29
CA GLU A 62 22.13 -22.96 12.10
C GLU A 62 22.47 -23.17 10.61
N SER A 63 21.57 -22.80 9.67
CA SER A 63 21.87 -22.75 8.24
C SER A 63 22.58 -21.46 7.79
N GLY A 64 22.71 -20.46 8.68
CA GLY A 64 23.42 -19.21 8.43
C GLY A 64 22.58 -18.03 7.90
N ASP A 65 21.34 -18.27 7.47
CA ASP A 65 20.61 -17.29 6.64
C ASP A 65 19.51 -16.48 7.36
N ILE A 66 19.15 -16.82 8.61
CA ILE A 66 18.06 -16.13 9.35
C ILE A 66 18.61 -15.33 10.55
N PRO A 67 18.42 -14.00 10.59
CA PRO A 67 18.89 -13.17 11.68
C PRO A 67 18.21 -13.48 13.02
N LYS A 68 19.03 -13.50 14.09
CA LYS A 68 18.58 -13.75 15.46
C LYS A 68 17.84 -12.56 16.09
N ASP A 69 18.03 -11.34 15.57
CA ASP A 69 17.40 -10.13 16.11
C ASP A 69 16.03 -9.87 15.45
N PRO A 70 14.92 -9.83 16.21
CA PRO A 70 13.61 -9.45 15.68
C PRO A 70 13.60 -8.08 14.98
N GLY A 71 14.46 -7.15 15.39
CA GLY A 71 14.59 -5.83 14.78
C GLY A 71 15.00 -5.87 13.30
N THR A 72 15.69 -6.93 12.88
CA THR A 72 16.12 -7.08 11.48
C THR A 72 15.05 -7.71 10.59
N ARG A 73 13.93 -8.20 11.15
CA ARG A 73 12.84 -8.83 10.38
C ARG A 73 11.91 -7.80 9.74
N LEU A 74 11.95 -6.57 10.22
CA LEU A 74 11.14 -5.46 9.71
C LEU A 74 12.05 -4.29 9.35
N VAL A 75 11.67 -3.59 8.29
CA VAL A 75 12.30 -2.37 7.82
C VAL A 75 11.27 -1.26 7.71
N GLN A 76 11.76 -0.04 7.69
CA GLN A 76 10.96 1.16 7.60
C GLN A 76 11.56 2.17 6.62
N LYS A 77 10.66 2.93 5.98
CA LYS A 77 11.00 4.06 5.12
C LYS A 77 10.01 5.19 5.33
N ALA A 78 10.49 6.44 5.27
CA ALA A 78 9.60 7.59 5.26
C ALA A 78 8.89 7.67 3.91
N VAL A 79 7.57 7.84 3.93
CA VAL A 79 6.73 7.89 2.72
C VAL A 79 5.91 9.19 2.67
N PRO A 80 5.59 9.70 1.46
CA PRO A 80 4.92 11.00 1.28
C PRO A 80 3.40 10.94 1.56
N ILE A 81 3.00 10.36 2.68
CA ILE A 81 1.59 10.21 3.08
C ILE A 81 1.10 11.41 3.89
N GLY A 82 1.91 11.88 4.84
CA GLY A 82 1.52 12.97 5.72
C GLY A 82 1.57 14.32 5.02
N LEU A 83 0.46 15.07 5.05
CA LEU A 83 0.47 16.45 4.58
C LEU A 83 1.07 17.39 5.63
N HIS A 84 1.51 18.57 5.17
CA HIS A 84 2.10 19.63 6.01
C HIS A 84 3.33 19.17 6.83
N GLY A 85 4.16 18.31 6.24
CA GLY A 85 5.40 17.86 6.86
C GLY A 85 5.22 16.78 7.94
N LYS A 86 4.01 16.22 8.09
CA LYS A 86 3.79 15.06 8.95
C LYS A 86 4.64 13.88 8.46
N LYS A 87 5.61 13.45 9.28
CA LYS A 87 6.42 12.28 8.99
C LYS A 87 5.61 11.01 9.26
N VAL A 88 5.46 10.18 8.24
CA VAL A 88 4.85 8.85 8.31
C VAL A 88 5.91 7.84 7.88
N LEU A 89 6.05 6.79 8.67
CA LEU A 89 6.88 5.63 8.35
C LEU A 89 6.00 4.53 7.80
N TYR A 90 6.36 4.04 6.62
CA TYR A 90 5.87 2.77 6.09
C TYR A 90 6.79 1.67 6.60
N VAL A 91 6.21 0.65 7.22
CA VAL A 91 6.93 -0.47 7.80
C VAL A 91 6.47 -1.75 7.11
N ARG A 92 7.42 -2.61 6.76
CA ARG A 92 7.13 -3.93 6.19
C ARG A 92 8.22 -4.94 6.59
N PRO A 93 8.01 -6.24 6.38
CA PRO A 93 9.04 -7.25 6.52
C PRO A 93 10.19 -7.04 5.53
N THR A 94 11.38 -7.48 5.93
CA THR A 94 12.52 -7.60 5.01
C THR A 94 12.25 -8.68 3.98
N LEU A 95 12.57 -8.39 2.71
CA LEU A 95 12.62 -9.42 1.68
C LEU A 95 13.91 -10.25 1.78
N GLU A 96 15.00 -9.61 2.17
CA GLU A 96 16.32 -10.23 2.30
C GLU A 96 16.89 -9.90 3.69
N PRO A 97 16.93 -10.86 4.62
CA PRO A 97 16.46 -12.24 4.49
C PRO A 97 14.93 -12.34 4.57
N TYR A 98 14.38 -13.31 3.84
CA TYR A 98 12.95 -13.57 3.77
C TYR A 98 12.45 -14.25 5.03
N PHE A 99 11.40 -13.70 5.66
CA PHE A 99 10.81 -14.26 6.87
C PHE A 99 9.33 -14.59 6.65
N ALA A 100 9.10 -15.84 6.24
CA ALA A 100 7.80 -16.37 5.79
C ALA A 100 6.58 -16.03 6.69
N PRO A 101 6.67 -15.95 8.03
CA PRO A 101 5.49 -15.66 8.86
C PRO A 101 4.79 -14.31 8.61
N PHE A 102 5.40 -13.38 7.89
CA PHE A 102 4.73 -12.14 7.48
C PHE A 102 4.19 -12.15 6.04
N TYR A 103 4.39 -13.25 5.32
CA TYR A 103 4.07 -13.36 3.91
C TYR A 103 3.00 -14.44 3.70
N GLY A 104 2.03 -14.14 2.84
CA GLY A 104 1.09 -15.10 2.28
C GLY A 104 1.67 -15.77 1.03
N ALA A 105 0.79 -16.35 0.20
CA ALA A 105 1.22 -16.93 -1.08
C ALA A 105 1.86 -15.89 -2.03
N HIS A 106 1.38 -14.65 -1.98
CA HIS A 106 1.84 -13.53 -2.81
C HIS A 106 1.69 -12.16 -2.11
N GLN A 107 1.27 -12.15 -0.84
CA GLN A 107 1.04 -10.92 -0.05
C GLN A 107 2.10 -10.74 1.03
N PHE A 108 2.26 -9.51 1.49
CA PHE A 108 3.06 -9.18 2.66
C PHE A 108 2.31 -8.23 3.61
N GLN A 109 2.54 -8.42 4.91
CA GLN A 109 2.02 -7.50 5.92
C GLN A 109 2.76 -6.16 5.88
N HIS A 110 2.06 -5.08 6.21
CA HIS A 110 2.65 -3.75 6.30
C HIS A 110 1.86 -2.83 7.22
N TRP A 111 2.51 -1.76 7.68
CA TRP A 111 1.95 -0.82 8.65
C TRP A 111 2.29 0.62 8.29
N LEU A 112 1.39 1.54 8.66
CA LEU A 112 1.69 2.97 8.69
C LEU A 112 1.79 3.46 10.13
N VAL A 113 2.87 4.17 10.39
CA VAL A 113 3.27 4.57 11.73
C VAL A 113 3.57 6.07 11.77
N SER A 114 2.98 6.75 12.74
CA SER A 114 3.29 8.16 13.03
C SER A 114 3.43 8.34 14.53
N ASN A 115 4.48 9.04 14.97
CA ASN A 115 4.78 9.26 16.39
C ASN A 115 4.78 7.97 17.23
N GLY A 116 5.29 6.86 16.65
CA GLY A 116 5.34 5.55 17.30
C GLY A 116 3.99 4.82 17.41
N ARG A 117 2.91 5.37 16.85
CA ARG A 117 1.57 4.77 16.85
C ARG A 117 1.23 4.23 15.47
N ILE A 118 0.72 3.00 15.43
CA ILE A 118 0.16 2.39 14.24
C ILE A 118 -1.24 2.96 14.05
N PHE A 119 -1.53 3.51 12.88
CA PHE A 119 -2.88 4.00 12.51
C PHE A 119 -3.42 3.30 11.26
N TYR A 120 -2.62 2.41 10.66
CA TYR A 120 -3.03 1.53 9.59
C TYR A 120 -2.21 0.24 9.62
N GLU A 121 -2.87 -0.87 9.34
CA GLU A 121 -2.29 -2.20 9.22
C GLU A 121 -2.97 -2.94 8.08
N GLY A 122 -2.16 -3.58 7.24
CA GLY A 122 -2.56 -4.09 5.95
C GLY A 122 -1.83 -5.38 5.57
N SER A 123 -2.38 -6.07 4.57
CA SER A 123 -1.74 -7.19 3.88
C SER A 123 -2.17 -7.13 2.43
N SER A 124 -1.20 -7.04 1.52
CA SER A 124 -1.46 -6.79 0.10
C SER A 124 -0.32 -7.33 -0.74
N ASP A 125 -0.59 -7.49 -2.04
CA ASP A 125 0.43 -7.74 -3.06
C ASP A 125 1.12 -6.43 -3.45
N VAL A 126 0.35 -5.33 -3.47
CA VAL A 126 0.84 -3.97 -3.78
C VAL A 126 0.25 -2.96 -2.81
N PHE A 127 1.09 -2.05 -2.32
CA PHE A 127 0.68 -0.87 -1.55
C PHE A 127 1.04 0.41 -2.32
N ARG A 128 0.11 1.35 -2.41
CA ARG A 128 0.31 2.65 -3.06
C ARG A 128 -0.08 3.81 -2.17
N VAL A 129 0.65 4.91 -2.34
CA VAL A 129 0.27 6.24 -1.87
C VAL A 129 -0.18 7.06 -3.06
N LEU A 130 -1.43 7.49 -3.03
CA LEU A 130 -2.05 8.20 -4.14
C LEU A 130 -1.81 9.72 -4.01
N PRO A 131 -1.86 10.48 -5.11
CA PRO A 131 -1.79 11.94 -5.07
C PRO A 131 -3.02 12.61 -4.45
N SER A 132 -4.18 11.94 -4.43
CA SER A 132 -5.37 12.44 -3.74
C SER A 132 -5.17 12.44 -2.23
N ASP A 133 -5.97 13.24 -1.51
CA ASP A 133 -5.90 13.34 -0.06
C ASP A 133 -7.27 13.59 0.56
N HIS A 134 -7.40 13.12 1.81
CA HIS A 134 -8.56 13.35 2.67
C HIS A 134 -8.07 13.58 4.11
N ASP A 135 -8.69 14.52 4.81
CA ASP A 135 -8.48 14.75 6.24
C ASP A 135 -7.00 14.93 6.65
N GLY A 136 -6.18 15.51 5.76
CA GLY A 136 -4.79 15.84 6.05
C GLY A 136 -3.79 14.70 5.85
N MET A 137 -4.18 13.60 5.18
CA MET A 137 -3.30 12.52 4.74
C MET A 137 -3.62 12.15 3.28
N ARG A 138 -2.61 11.68 2.54
CA ARG A 138 -2.81 11.10 1.20
C ARG A 138 -3.68 9.85 1.26
N ASP A 139 -4.49 9.62 0.23
CA ASP A 139 -5.20 8.36 0.09
C ASP A 139 -4.20 7.23 -0.17
N ILE A 140 -4.57 6.01 0.22
CA ILE A 140 -3.77 4.81 -0.04
C ILE A 140 -4.59 3.80 -0.81
N GLU A 141 -3.91 2.90 -1.51
CA GLU A 141 -4.55 1.77 -2.18
C GLU A 141 -3.79 0.48 -1.85
N GLU A 142 -4.53 -0.58 -1.58
CA GLU A 142 -4.01 -1.94 -1.52
C GLU A 142 -4.54 -2.73 -2.70
N THR A 143 -3.66 -3.43 -3.40
CA THR A 143 -4.04 -4.48 -4.36
C THR A 143 -3.78 -5.84 -3.74
N ALA A 144 -4.80 -6.69 -3.74
CA ALA A 144 -4.73 -8.10 -3.34
C ALA A 144 -5.11 -8.98 -4.54
N CYS A 145 -4.21 -9.82 -5.01
CA CYS A 145 -4.46 -10.70 -6.14
C CYS A 145 -4.79 -12.12 -5.69
N THR A 146 -5.47 -12.85 -6.57
CA THR A 146 -5.72 -14.29 -6.51
C THR A 146 -5.28 -14.88 -7.84
N ALA A 147 -5.48 -16.19 -8.03
CA ALA A 147 -5.19 -16.84 -9.31
C ALA A 147 -6.01 -16.29 -10.50
N VAL A 148 -7.12 -15.59 -10.26
CA VAL A 148 -8.06 -15.18 -11.32
C VAL A 148 -8.45 -13.70 -11.30
N LYS A 149 -8.34 -13.03 -10.14
CA LYS A 149 -8.77 -11.64 -9.95
C LYS A 149 -7.79 -10.87 -9.06
N CYS A 150 -7.65 -9.58 -9.33
CA CYS A 150 -7.00 -8.63 -8.45
C CYS A 150 -8.02 -7.62 -7.92
N TYR A 151 -8.02 -7.43 -6.60
CA TYR A 151 -8.90 -6.53 -5.88
C TYR A 151 -8.11 -5.32 -5.43
N SER A 152 -8.45 -4.13 -5.91
CA SER A 152 -7.84 -2.86 -5.49
C SER A 152 -8.81 -2.10 -4.60
N THR A 153 -8.42 -1.90 -3.34
CA THR A 153 -9.22 -1.17 -2.36
C THR A 153 -8.57 0.17 -2.08
N GLN A 154 -9.29 1.25 -2.32
CA GLN A 154 -8.85 2.60 -1.94
C GLN A 154 -9.28 2.87 -0.50
N PHE A 155 -8.38 3.43 0.30
CA PHE A 155 -8.65 3.88 1.64
C PHE A 155 -8.41 5.38 1.78
N LYS A 156 -9.28 6.00 2.58
CA LYS A 156 -9.21 7.41 2.93
C LYS A 156 -9.00 7.56 4.43
N PHE A 157 -8.20 8.53 4.83
CA PHE A 157 -8.00 8.81 6.25
C PHE A 157 -9.26 9.46 6.83
N ASP A 158 -9.69 9.01 7.99
CA ASP A 158 -10.74 9.64 8.78
C ASP A 158 -10.11 10.26 10.02
N SER A 159 -10.04 11.59 10.06
CA SER A 159 -9.42 12.34 11.17
C SER A 159 -10.13 12.12 12.51
N LYS A 160 -11.42 11.74 12.50
CA LYS A 160 -12.20 11.52 13.72
C LYS A 160 -11.81 10.22 14.40
N SER A 161 -11.69 9.13 13.65
CA SER A 161 -11.18 7.86 14.17
C SER A 161 -9.64 7.82 14.26
N GLY A 162 -8.96 8.67 13.50
CA GLY A 162 -7.51 8.72 13.40
C GLY A 162 -6.92 7.54 12.62
N CYS A 163 -7.71 6.88 11.76
CA CYS A 163 -7.33 5.69 11.00
C CYS A 163 -7.82 5.78 9.56
N TYR A 164 -7.26 4.94 8.68
CA TYR A 164 -7.79 4.77 7.33
C TYR A 164 -9.06 3.91 7.31
N LYS A 165 -9.97 4.23 6.39
CA LYS A 165 -11.21 3.50 6.13
C LYS A 165 -11.33 3.20 4.65
N ALA A 166 -11.78 1.98 4.33
CA ALA A 166 -12.04 1.60 2.95
C ALA A 166 -13.14 2.49 2.36
N ALA A 167 -12.90 3.03 1.18
CA ALA A 167 -13.77 3.99 0.50
C ALA A 167 -14.36 3.43 -0.80
N SER A 168 -13.58 2.63 -1.53
CA SER A 168 -14.02 1.91 -2.72
C SER A 168 -13.22 0.63 -2.91
N CYS A 169 -13.79 -0.32 -3.64
CA CYS A 169 -13.13 -1.56 -4.04
C CYS A 169 -13.48 -1.83 -5.50
N HIS A 170 -12.47 -2.17 -6.29
CA HIS A 170 -12.63 -2.61 -7.67
C HIS A 170 -11.90 -3.93 -7.89
N ALA A 171 -12.53 -4.85 -8.61
CA ALA A 171 -11.94 -6.10 -9.03
C ALA A 171 -11.64 -6.06 -10.53
N THR A 172 -10.46 -6.52 -10.93
CA THR A 172 -10.05 -6.69 -12.31
C THR A 172 -9.67 -8.13 -12.57
N SER A 173 -10.10 -8.68 -13.71
CA SER A 173 -9.70 -10.05 -14.11
C SER A 173 -8.22 -10.08 -14.51
N VAL A 174 -7.47 -11.07 -14.00
CA VAL A 174 -6.06 -11.27 -14.39
C VAL A 174 -5.93 -11.65 -15.88
N SER A 175 -6.97 -12.25 -16.46
CA SER A 175 -6.98 -12.64 -17.88
C SER A 175 -7.49 -11.54 -18.82
N ASN A 176 -8.07 -10.47 -18.27
CA ASN A 176 -8.67 -9.40 -19.05
C ASN A 176 -8.71 -8.08 -18.25
N ASP A 177 -7.61 -7.31 -18.34
CA ASP A 177 -7.42 -6.05 -17.61
C ASP A 177 -8.43 -4.94 -17.97
N LYS A 178 -9.30 -5.18 -18.95
CA LYS A 178 -10.32 -4.22 -19.41
C LYS A 178 -11.64 -4.30 -18.67
N GLU A 179 -11.86 -5.37 -17.90
CA GLU A 179 -13.10 -5.57 -17.15
C GLU A 179 -12.86 -5.25 -15.68
N THR A 180 -13.36 -4.10 -15.25
CA THR A 180 -13.31 -3.63 -13.86
C THR A 180 -14.72 -3.58 -13.29
N GLU A 181 -14.96 -4.28 -12.20
CA GLU A 181 -16.26 -4.32 -11.51
C GLU A 181 -16.11 -3.85 -10.06
N PRO A 182 -17.15 -3.24 -9.44
CA PRO A 182 -17.12 -2.94 -8.02
C PRO A 182 -17.08 -4.24 -7.20
N CYS A 183 -16.35 -4.23 -6.09
CA CYS A 183 -16.37 -5.30 -5.09
C CYS A 183 -16.91 -4.80 -3.75
N ASP A 184 -17.37 -5.75 -2.93
CA ASP A 184 -17.78 -5.44 -1.56
C ASP A 184 -16.57 -4.93 -0.76
N LEU A 185 -16.78 -3.84 -0.02
CA LEU A 185 -15.79 -3.38 0.94
C LEU A 185 -15.72 -4.44 2.05
N VAL A 186 -14.65 -5.23 2.06
CA VAL A 186 -14.40 -6.15 3.15
C VAL A 186 -14.02 -5.29 4.37
N GLY A 187 -14.95 -5.14 5.31
CA GLY A 187 -14.69 -4.50 6.59
C GLY A 187 -13.63 -5.32 7.33
N LYS A 188 -12.43 -4.74 7.49
CA LYS A 188 -11.42 -5.22 8.44
C LYS A 188 -11.78 -4.76 9.86
#